data_AF-A0A1Y3X0U0-F1
#
_entry.id   AF-A0A1Y3X0U0-F1
#
_cell.length_a   1.000
_cell.length_b   1.000
_cell.length_c   1.000
_cell.angle_alpha   90.00
_cell.angle_beta   90.00
_cell.angle_gamma   90.00
#
_symmetry.space_group_name_H-M   'P 1'
#
loop_
_entity.id
_entity.type
_entity.pdbx_description
1 polymer ?
#
loop_
_entity_poly.entity_id
_entity_poly.type
_entity_poly.pdbx_seq_one_letter_code
_entity_poly.pdbx_strand_id
1 'polypeptide(L)'
;MAKIRFLLLLVVAAASGMHAARAQLPRSARSIVRGGMFQKPDSLRARRDSIRFAELALKIDSALQADYLLDSMAVTAVRTDNLHELDSVALARYDAALHGIDTTTKRKVYKKGWFMSDSMSLSKVCWISTVLPGYGQVYNKQYWKLPILYGLVGTGLGLYIHENKTYKPLRRQYNSYTDVSLTRTPELDALQEKMIRSNTRRQLYLGITIASYIYFIGDAAVSYSTNDVSSVKKATTLACIFPGAGQIYNRSYWKVPFVVGGFASMIYCIDWNNRGFQRFKKAYTLLADYEQHPENYPNGPTDEFRGRYSADFIKNLRDNYRRNRDLCIILSGALYVLQIIDAHVDAHLKDYDISDDLSMNLEPLVDYTYVPTLRGNRPVFGFNLSLNF
;
A
#
# COMPACT_ATOMS: atom_id res chain seq x y z
N MET A 1 31.13 -24.09 24.84
CA MET A 1 29.81 -23.90 24.18
C MET A 1 28.68 -23.40 25.10
N ALA A 2 28.79 -23.44 26.44
CA ALA A 2 27.72 -22.97 27.34
C ALA A 2 27.64 -21.44 27.51
N LYS A 3 28.77 -20.70 27.44
CA LYS A 3 28.77 -19.22 27.61
C LYS A 3 28.11 -18.43 26.47
N ILE A 4 28.14 -18.96 25.25
CA ILE A 4 27.55 -18.29 24.06
C ILE A 4 26.02 -18.46 24.03
N ARG A 5 25.50 -19.58 24.54
CA ARG A 5 24.05 -19.83 24.66
C ARG A 5 23.39 -18.96 25.75
N PHE A 6 24.12 -18.65 26.82
CA PHE A 6 23.62 -17.77 27.89
C PHE A 6 23.55 -16.30 27.44
N LEU A 7 24.50 -15.85 26.62
CA LEU A 7 24.53 -14.50 26.06
C LEU A 7 23.44 -14.29 24.98
N LEU A 8 23.13 -15.32 24.20
CA LEU A 8 21.98 -15.33 23.28
C LEU A 8 20.62 -15.33 24.00
N LEU A 9 20.49 -16.02 25.13
CA LEU A 9 19.26 -15.98 25.95
C LEU A 9 19.05 -14.62 26.62
N LEU A 10 20.12 -13.92 27.02
CA LEU A 10 20.05 -12.57 27.57
C LEU A 10 19.66 -11.52 26.51
N VAL A 11 20.13 -11.68 25.27
CA VAL A 11 19.76 -10.80 24.14
C VAL A 11 18.32 -11.06 23.67
N VAL A 12 17.83 -12.30 23.72
CA VAL A 12 16.41 -12.63 23.42
C VAL A 12 15.46 -12.14 24.52
N ALA A 13 15.89 -12.17 25.80
CA ALA A 13 15.14 -11.56 26.91
C ALA A 13 15.13 -10.02 26.83
N ALA A 14 16.20 -9.39 26.34
CA ALA A 14 16.25 -7.95 26.12
C ALA A 14 15.40 -7.51 24.90
N ALA A 15 15.29 -8.34 23.87
CA ALA A 15 14.52 -8.04 22.65
C ALA A 15 13.00 -8.30 22.77
N SER A 16 12.56 -9.09 23.77
CA SER A 16 11.12 -9.34 24.05
C SER A 16 10.49 -8.32 25.00
N GLY A 17 11.28 -7.43 25.63
CA GLY A 17 10.79 -6.36 26.50
C GLY A 17 10.42 -5.05 25.79
N MET A 18 10.61 -4.95 24.47
CA MET A 18 10.45 -3.69 23.73
C MET A 18 9.36 -3.76 22.67
N HIS A 19 8.11 -4.17 22.97
CA HIS A 19 6.96 -3.84 22.13
C HIS A 19 5.74 -3.41 22.97
N ALA A 20 5.33 -2.16 22.73
CA ALA A 20 4.03 -1.54 23.03
C ALA A 20 3.56 -1.47 24.49
N ALA A 21 4.16 -0.55 25.26
CA ALA A 21 3.37 0.20 26.22
C ALA A 21 2.28 0.96 25.44
N ARG A 22 1.09 0.36 25.33
CA ARG A 22 -0.13 1.08 24.96
C ARG A 22 -0.19 2.32 25.84
N ALA A 23 -0.41 3.49 25.21
CA ALA A 23 -0.71 4.72 25.90
C ALA A 23 -1.87 4.50 26.86
N GLN A 24 -1.55 4.23 28.13
CA GLN A 24 -2.47 4.45 29.22
C GLN A 24 -2.58 5.97 29.32
N LEU A 25 -3.74 6.48 28.91
CA LEU A 25 -4.21 7.81 29.31
C LEU A 25 -3.84 8.02 30.77
N PRO A 26 -3.31 9.20 31.17
CA PRO A 26 -2.92 9.46 32.54
C PRO A 26 -4.16 9.25 33.42
N ARG A 27 -4.26 8.08 34.05
CA ARG A 27 -5.19 7.87 35.14
C ARG A 27 -4.73 8.83 36.21
N SER A 28 -5.58 9.80 36.52
CA SER A 28 -5.36 10.79 37.58
C SER A 28 -4.68 10.09 38.75
N ALA A 29 -3.57 10.64 39.23
CA ALA A 29 -2.93 10.16 40.44
C ALA A 29 -4.00 10.17 41.54
N ARG A 30 -4.58 9.01 41.86
CA ARG A 30 -5.25 8.82 43.14
C ARG A 30 -4.12 8.78 44.15
N SER A 31 -3.64 9.95 44.56
CA SER A 31 -2.90 10.10 45.80
C SER A 31 -3.87 9.66 46.89
N ILE A 32 -3.62 8.47 47.44
CA ILE A 32 -4.32 8.02 48.63
C ILE A 32 -3.87 8.96 49.73
N VAL A 33 -4.68 9.98 50.01
CA VAL A 33 -4.53 10.80 51.21
C VAL A 33 -4.77 9.84 52.38
N ARG A 34 -3.70 9.41 53.07
CA ARG A 34 -3.83 8.81 54.39
C ARG A 34 -4.21 9.93 55.35
N GLY A 35 -5.47 10.36 55.30
CA GLY A 35 -6.09 11.23 56.30
C GLY A 35 -6.41 10.45 57.56
N GLY A 36 -5.48 9.61 58.04
CA GLY A 36 -5.70 8.70 59.14
C GLY A 36 -4.92 9.15 60.35
N MET A 37 -5.60 9.76 61.33
CA MET A 37 -5.11 9.78 62.71
C MET A 37 -4.63 8.38 63.08
N PHE A 38 -3.50 8.29 63.79
CA PHE A 38 -2.97 7.01 64.22
C PHE A 38 -4.04 6.26 65.02
N GLN A 39 -4.33 5.01 64.63
CA GLN A 39 -5.46 4.26 65.16
C GLN A 39 -5.27 4.06 66.67
N LYS A 40 -6.06 4.76 67.48
CA LYS A 40 -5.98 4.68 68.94
C LYS A 40 -6.38 3.27 69.39
N PRO A 41 -5.63 2.63 70.29
CA PRO A 41 -6.00 1.33 70.82
C PRO A 41 -7.32 1.44 71.59
N ASP A 42 -8.12 0.40 71.47
CA ASP A 42 -9.47 0.31 72.04
C ASP A 42 -9.46 0.54 73.57
N SER A 43 -10.22 1.52 74.05
CA SER A 43 -10.13 2.01 75.44
C SER A 43 -10.60 1.01 76.50
N LEU A 44 -11.17 -0.12 76.09
CA LEU A 44 -11.71 -1.16 76.97
C LEU A 44 -10.68 -2.23 77.38
N ARG A 45 -9.46 -2.22 76.84
CA ARG A 45 -8.36 -3.08 77.31
C ARG A 45 -7.48 -2.33 78.32
N ALA A 46 -7.81 -2.44 79.60
CA ALA A 46 -6.99 -1.94 80.70
C ALA A 46 -5.71 -2.77 80.88
N ARG A 47 -4.72 -2.59 79.99
CA ARG A 47 -3.31 -2.91 80.24
C ARG A 47 -2.59 -1.63 80.67
N ARG A 48 -1.65 -1.74 81.61
CA ARG A 48 -0.81 -0.62 82.10
C ARG A 48 -0.13 0.19 80.98
N ASP A 49 0.04 -0.39 79.80
CA ASP A 49 0.71 0.23 78.65
C ASP A 49 -0.23 1.02 77.71
N SER A 50 -1.56 0.93 77.87
CA SER A 50 -2.51 1.56 76.93
C SER A 50 -2.51 3.09 77.02
N ILE A 51 -2.34 3.66 78.22
CA ILE A 51 -2.30 5.10 78.44
C ILE A 51 -1.03 5.70 77.83
N ARG A 52 0.14 5.06 78.05
CA ARG A 52 1.41 5.50 77.45
C ARG A 52 1.40 5.39 75.93
N PHE A 53 0.78 4.35 75.38
CA PHE A 53 0.63 4.20 73.94
C PHE A 53 -0.32 5.26 73.36
N ALA A 54 -1.41 5.61 74.07
CA ALA A 54 -2.32 6.66 73.66
C ALA A 54 -1.66 8.05 73.68
N GLU A 55 -0.85 8.35 74.70
CA GLU A 55 -0.05 9.59 74.74
C GLU A 55 0.98 9.63 73.62
N LEU A 56 1.63 8.51 73.33
CA LEU A 56 2.61 8.42 72.24
C LEU A 56 1.93 8.57 70.87
N ALA A 57 0.77 7.96 70.67
CA ALA A 57 -0.04 8.14 69.47
C ALA A 57 -0.48 9.60 69.27
N LEU A 58 -0.90 10.29 70.34
CA LEU A 58 -1.23 11.72 70.29
C LEU A 58 -0.01 12.59 69.96
N LYS A 59 1.16 12.27 70.52
CA LYS A 59 2.41 12.98 70.19
C LYS A 59 2.80 12.79 68.72
N ILE A 60 2.68 11.56 68.21
CA ILE A 60 2.91 11.25 66.79
C ILE A 60 1.92 12.00 65.90
N ASP A 61 0.62 11.96 66.22
CA ASP A 61 -0.40 12.68 65.45
C ASP A 61 -0.14 14.19 65.44
N SER A 62 0.25 14.78 66.57
CA SER A 62 0.58 16.21 66.66
C SER A 62 1.83 16.57 65.87
N ALA A 63 2.84 15.69 65.84
CA ALA A 63 4.09 15.93 65.11
C ALA A 63 3.89 15.85 63.59
N LEU A 64 3.01 14.95 63.14
CA LEU A 64 2.72 14.74 61.72
C LEU A 64 1.66 15.70 61.17
N GLN A 65 0.92 16.42 62.02
CA GLN A 65 -0.16 17.31 61.60
C GLN A 65 0.29 18.39 60.62
N ALA A 66 1.48 18.96 60.81
CA ALA A 66 2.04 19.96 59.90
C ALA A 66 2.35 19.37 58.52
N ASP A 67 2.93 18.17 58.47
CA ASP A 67 3.27 17.47 57.22
C ASP A 67 2.00 17.09 56.45
N TYR A 68 0.95 16.63 57.14
CA TYR A 68 -0.34 16.30 56.51
C TYR A 68 -1.07 17.53 55.95
N LEU A 69 -0.96 18.68 56.62
CA LEU A 69 -1.51 19.94 56.14
C LEU A 69 -0.76 20.41 54.89
N LEU A 70 0.57 20.35 54.89
CA LEU A 70 1.40 20.69 53.72
C LEU A 70 1.08 19.79 52.52
N ASP A 71 0.96 18.48 52.72
CA ASP A 71 0.62 17.54 51.64
C ASP A 71 -0.80 17.76 51.11
N SER A 72 -1.76 18.05 51.99
CA SER A 72 -3.13 18.41 51.58
C SER A 72 -3.18 19.71 50.80
N MET A 73 -2.39 20.72 51.22
CA MET A 73 -2.27 22.01 50.55
C MET A 73 -1.61 21.86 49.16
N ALA A 74 -0.56 21.04 49.06
CA ALA A 74 0.10 20.72 47.80
C ALA A 74 -0.85 19.98 46.84
N VAL A 75 -1.64 19.04 47.34
CA VAL A 75 -2.67 18.35 46.55
C VAL A 75 -3.75 19.33 46.09
N THR A 76 -4.23 20.24 46.93
CA THR A 76 -5.19 21.27 46.51
C THR A 76 -4.61 22.22 45.46
N ALA A 77 -3.33 22.56 45.54
CA ALA A 77 -2.66 23.42 44.56
C ALA A 77 -2.47 22.75 43.19
N VAL A 78 -2.38 21.41 43.16
CA VAL A 78 -2.24 20.62 41.92
C VAL A 78 -3.61 20.20 41.34
N ARG A 79 -4.69 20.31 42.12
CA ARG A 79 -6.03 19.85 41.73
C ARG A 79 -6.69 20.82 40.75
N THR A 80 -6.73 20.43 39.48
CA THR A 80 -7.36 21.18 38.38
C THR A 80 -8.88 21.08 38.33
N ASP A 81 -9.49 20.32 39.24
CA ASP A 81 -10.89 19.89 39.14
C ASP A 81 -11.80 20.66 40.12
N ASN A 82 -11.31 21.76 40.70
CA ASN A 82 -12.10 22.60 41.61
C ASN A 82 -13.23 23.30 40.85
N LEU A 83 -14.47 22.91 41.16
CA LEU A 83 -15.69 23.46 40.55
C LEU A 83 -15.74 24.99 40.59
N HIS A 84 -15.30 25.63 41.68
CA HIS A 84 -15.27 27.09 41.79
C HIS A 84 -14.29 27.76 40.82
N GLU A 85 -13.12 27.17 40.58
CA GLU A 85 -12.13 27.70 39.63
C GLU A 85 -12.59 27.48 38.19
N LEU A 86 -13.16 26.31 37.91
CA LEU A 86 -13.80 26.00 36.62
C LEU A 86 -14.94 26.97 36.28
N ASP A 87 -15.78 27.29 37.26
CA ASP A 87 -16.88 28.24 37.12
C ASP A 87 -16.36 29.67 36.91
N SER A 88 -15.30 30.07 37.64
CA SER A 88 -14.63 31.37 37.45
C SER A 88 -14.03 31.52 36.05
N VAL A 89 -13.37 30.47 35.54
CA VAL A 89 -12.81 30.45 34.18
C VAL A 89 -13.91 30.42 33.13
N ALA A 90 -15.02 29.72 33.37
CA ALA A 90 -16.18 29.70 32.48
C ALA A 90 -16.85 31.08 32.40
N LEU A 91 -17.00 31.75 33.54
CA LEU A 91 -17.56 33.10 33.64
C LEU A 91 -16.66 34.12 32.94
N ALA A 92 -15.34 34.04 33.14
CA ALA A 92 -14.38 34.88 32.43
C ALA A 92 -14.40 34.65 30.89
N ARG A 93 -14.58 33.40 30.45
CA ARG A 93 -14.75 33.08 29.02
C ARG A 93 -16.07 33.59 28.46
N TYR A 94 -17.14 33.56 29.25
CA TYR A 94 -18.45 34.08 28.88
C TYR A 94 -18.42 35.62 28.74
N ASP A 95 -17.78 36.32 29.68
CA ASP A 95 -17.61 37.77 29.65
C ASP A 95 -16.74 38.22 28.47
N ALA A 96 -15.63 37.52 28.23
CA ALA A 96 -14.82 37.75 27.04
C ALA A 96 -15.61 37.53 25.73
N ALA A 97 -16.50 36.54 25.68
CA ALA A 97 -17.36 36.28 24.54
C ALA A 97 -18.41 37.39 24.31
N LEU A 98 -18.98 37.97 25.38
CA LEU A 98 -19.88 39.14 25.31
C LEU A 98 -19.16 40.37 24.72
N HIS A 99 -17.90 40.55 25.04
CA HIS A 99 -17.05 41.60 24.48
C HIS A 99 -16.49 41.28 23.07
N GLY A 100 -16.90 40.15 22.47
CA GLY A 100 -16.46 39.74 21.14
C GLY A 100 -15.00 39.27 21.07
N ILE A 101 -14.38 38.99 22.22
CA ILE A 101 -13.00 38.51 22.33
C ILE A 101 -13.01 36.98 22.25
N ASP A 102 -12.58 36.44 21.12
CA ASP A 102 -12.51 35.00 20.88
C ASP A 102 -11.34 34.37 21.67
N THR A 103 -11.63 33.96 22.90
CA THR A 103 -10.68 33.26 23.79
C THR A 103 -10.48 31.78 23.44
N THR A 104 -11.14 31.28 22.38
CA THR A 104 -10.94 29.89 21.97
C THR A 104 -9.52 29.74 21.42
N THR A 105 -8.73 28.84 21.99
CA THR A 105 -7.47 28.44 21.39
C THR A 105 -7.76 27.73 20.08
N LYS A 106 -7.82 28.47 18.96
CA LYS A 106 -7.97 27.87 17.63
C LYS A 106 -6.78 26.96 17.41
N ARG A 107 -7.04 25.65 17.36
CA ARG A 107 -6.03 24.66 17.02
C ARG A 107 -5.43 25.07 15.68
N LYS A 108 -4.12 25.35 15.63
CA LYS A 108 -3.43 25.64 14.36
C LYS A 108 -3.64 24.44 13.43
N VAL A 109 -4.54 24.59 12.46
CA VAL A 109 -4.70 23.61 11.39
C VAL A 109 -3.52 23.83 10.44
N TYR A 110 -2.52 22.96 10.53
CA TYR A 110 -1.47 22.93 9.52
C TYR A 110 -2.12 22.54 8.19
N LYS A 111 -2.34 23.53 7.31
CA LYS A 111 -2.67 23.26 5.90
C LYS A 111 -1.45 22.58 5.29
N LYS A 112 -1.40 21.25 5.32
CA LYS A 112 -0.39 20.49 4.58
C LYS A 112 -0.58 20.76 3.09
N GLY A 113 0.52 21.02 2.38
CA GLY A 113 0.50 21.35 0.95
C GLY A 113 -0.07 20.21 0.10
N TRP A 114 -0.38 20.53 -1.17
CA TRP A 114 -0.98 19.60 -2.15
C TRP A 114 -0.24 18.25 -2.30
N PHE A 115 1.06 18.24 -2.01
CA PHE A 115 1.92 17.05 -2.15
C PHE A 115 1.77 16.01 -1.03
N MET A 116 1.29 16.37 0.17
CA MET A 116 1.22 15.47 1.33
C MET A 116 0.02 15.79 2.22
N SER A 117 -1.19 15.75 1.66
CA SER A 117 -2.43 15.87 2.42
C SER A 117 -2.79 14.54 3.08
N ASP A 118 -3.19 14.53 4.36
CA ASP A 118 -3.62 13.30 5.06
C ASP A 118 -4.91 12.69 4.45
N SER A 119 -5.63 13.41 3.59
CA SER A 119 -6.88 12.97 2.95
C SER A 119 -6.73 12.68 1.45
N MET A 120 -5.55 12.23 0.99
CA MET A 120 -5.35 11.95 -0.42
C MET A 120 -6.19 10.74 -0.87
N SER A 121 -6.58 10.66 -2.16
CA SER A 121 -7.25 9.47 -2.67
C SER A 121 -6.24 8.37 -2.97
N LEU A 122 -6.63 7.10 -2.80
CA LEU A 122 -5.79 5.94 -3.11
C LEU A 122 -5.21 6.03 -4.54
N SER A 123 -6.05 6.35 -5.52
CA SER A 123 -5.63 6.45 -6.92
C SER A 123 -4.59 7.56 -7.12
N LYS A 124 -4.73 8.71 -6.43
CA LYS A 124 -3.74 9.78 -6.51
C LYS A 124 -2.40 9.36 -5.89
N VAL A 125 -2.41 8.70 -4.73
CA VAL A 125 -1.19 8.21 -4.09
C VAL A 125 -0.48 7.18 -4.96
N CYS A 126 -1.23 6.27 -5.58
CA CYS A 126 -0.69 5.28 -6.50
C CYS A 126 -0.08 5.94 -7.74
N TRP A 127 -0.80 6.86 -8.39
CA TRP A 127 -0.30 7.59 -9.57
C TRP A 127 0.96 8.39 -9.27
N ILE A 128 1.02 9.07 -8.12
CA ILE A 128 2.24 9.76 -7.71
C ILE A 128 3.36 8.75 -7.44
N SER A 129 3.06 7.59 -6.85
CA SER A 129 4.05 6.51 -6.63
C SER A 129 4.58 5.87 -7.92
N THR A 130 3.80 5.89 -9.00
CA THR A 130 4.21 5.45 -10.35
C THR A 130 5.23 6.40 -11.00
N VAL A 131 5.24 7.66 -10.57
CA VAL A 131 6.22 8.66 -11.06
C VAL A 131 7.39 8.78 -10.07
N LEU A 132 7.08 8.78 -8.78
CA LEU A 132 8.02 8.97 -7.68
C LEU A 132 8.17 7.66 -6.89
N PRO A 133 9.21 6.87 -7.16
CA PRO A 133 9.48 5.65 -6.38
C PRO A 133 9.58 5.97 -4.90
N GLY A 134 8.85 5.22 -4.07
CA GLY A 134 8.86 5.39 -2.62
C GLY A 134 7.77 6.31 -2.07
N TYR A 135 7.03 7.04 -2.93
CA TYR A 135 6.01 7.99 -2.46
C TYR A 135 4.90 7.30 -1.66
N GLY A 136 4.37 6.17 -2.14
CA GLY A 136 3.32 5.43 -1.44
C GLY A 136 3.78 4.92 -0.07
N GLN A 137 5.03 4.46 0.04
CA GLN A 137 5.63 4.01 1.30
C GLN A 137 5.80 5.17 2.29
N VAL A 138 6.27 6.33 1.80
CA VAL A 138 6.41 7.56 2.58
C VAL A 138 5.05 8.04 3.08
N TYR A 139 4.04 8.05 2.21
CA TYR A 139 2.67 8.45 2.56
C TYR A 139 2.09 7.53 3.65
N ASN A 140 2.33 6.23 3.52
CA ASN A 140 1.87 5.23 4.47
C ASN A 140 2.76 5.09 5.73
N LYS A 141 3.75 5.97 5.91
CA LYS A 141 4.73 5.96 7.01
C LYS A 141 5.54 4.65 7.13
N GLN A 142 5.70 3.92 6.03
CA GLN A 142 6.46 2.66 5.94
C GLN A 142 7.90 2.90 5.44
N TYR A 143 8.61 3.82 6.10
CA TYR A 143 9.95 4.25 5.68
C TYR A 143 10.99 3.13 5.63
N TRP A 144 10.83 2.11 6.47
CA TRP A 144 11.75 0.96 6.53
C TRP A 144 11.80 0.16 5.22
N LYS A 145 10.78 0.27 4.36
CA LYS A 145 10.75 -0.36 3.03
C LYS A 145 11.58 0.40 1.99
N LEU A 146 11.88 1.68 2.23
CA LEU A 146 12.60 2.52 1.26
C LEU A 146 14.02 2.04 0.97
N PRO A 147 14.87 1.67 1.97
CA PRO A 147 16.20 1.14 1.69
C PRO A 147 16.17 -0.11 0.79
N ILE A 148 15.16 -0.97 0.96
CA ILE A 148 14.99 -2.17 0.14
C ILE A 148 14.58 -1.78 -1.29
N LEU A 149 13.59 -0.89 -1.44
CA LEU A 149 13.16 -0.38 -2.73
C LEU A 149 14.31 0.28 -3.50
N TYR A 150 14.98 1.26 -2.90
CA TYR A 150 16.09 1.98 -3.54
C TYR A 150 17.31 1.08 -3.75
N GLY A 151 17.59 0.17 -2.83
CA GLY A 151 18.68 -0.80 -2.99
C GLY A 151 18.45 -1.71 -4.19
N LEU A 152 17.26 -2.29 -4.32
CA LEU A 152 16.93 -3.23 -5.40
C LEU A 152 16.82 -2.49 -6.74
N VAL A 153 16.03 -1.41 -6.82
CA VAL A 153 15.85 -0.63 -8.05
C VAL A 153 17.14 0.07 -8.47
N GLY A 154 17.87 0.66 -7.53
CA GLY A 154 19.15 1.32 -7.79
C GLY A 154 20.22 0.35 -8.29
N THR A 155 20.36 -0.81 -7.63
CA THR A 155 21.30 -1.85 -8.07
C THR A 155 20.92 -2.42 -9.43
N GLY A 156 19.63 -2.74 -9.64
CA GLY A 156 19.15 -3.28 -10.90
C GLY A 156 19.35 -2.32 -12.08
N LEU A 157 19.07 -1.02 -11.90
CA LEU A 157 19.35 0.02 -12.90
C LEU A 157 20.86 0.18 -13.12
N GLY A 158 21.66 0.17 -12.06
CA GLY A 158 23.12 0.25 -12.16
C GLY A 158 23.70 -0.87 -13.02
N LEU A 159 23.27 -2.12 -12.75
CA LEU A 159 23.67 -3.30 -13.52
C LEU A 159 23.16 -3.24 -14.97
N TYR A 160 21.93 -2.78 -15.19
CA TYR A 160 21.40 -2.55 -16.53
C TYR A 160 22.26 -1.55 -17.32
N ILE A 161 22.60 -0.41 -16.74
CA ILE A 161 23.41 0.63 -17.40
C ILE A 161 24.81 0.08 -17.71
N HIS A 162 25.39 -0.67 -16.78
CA HIS A 162 26.69 -1.32 -16.96
C HIS A 162 26.67 -2.27 -18.17
N GLU A 163 25.73 -3.21 -18.21
CA GLU A 163 25.59 -4.16 -19.34
C GLU A 163 25.22 -3.44 -20.64
N ASN A 164 24.43 -2.36 -20.58
CA ASN A 164 24.08 -1.58 -21.76
C ASN A 164 25.30 -0.87 -22.39
N LYS A 165 26.28 -0.45 -21.57
CA LYS A 165 27.54 0.10 -22.07
C LYS A 165 28.39 -0.96 -22.78
N THR A 166 28.35 -2.21 -22.31
CA THR A 166 29.04 -3.35 -22.95
C THR A 166 28.34 -3.82 -24.23
N TYR A 167 27.01 -3.84 -24.25
CA TYR A 167 26.21 -4.31 -25.38
C TYR A 167 26.32 -3.42 -26.63
N LYS A 168 26.29 -2.09 -26.47
CA LYS A 168 26.31 -1.13 -27.59
C LYS A 168 27.51 -1.33 -28.53
N PRO A 169 28.78 -1.37 -28.07
CA PRO A 169 29.93 -1.60 -28.94
C PRO A 169 29.90 -2.99 -29.57
N LEU A 170 29.53 -4.04 -28.83
CA LEU A 170 29.40 -5.40 -29.37
C LEU A 170 28.41 -5.46 -30.55
N ARG A 171 27.26 -4.79 -30.42
CA ARG A 171 26.27 -4.73 -31.50
C ARG A 171 26.74 -3.92 -32.70
N ARG A 172 27.50 -2.84 -32.49
CA ARG A 172 28.10 -2.07 -33.60
C ARG A 172 29.09 -2.90 -34.39
N GLN A 173 29.97 -3.63 -33.69
CA GLN A 173 30.92 -4.55 -34.31
C GLN A 173 30.21 -5.67 -35.07
N TYR A 174 29.19 -6.28 -34.46
CA TYR A 174 28.42 -7.33 -35.12
C TYR A 174 27.78 -6.83 -36.42
N ASN A 175 27.13 -5.66 -36.37
CA ASN A 175 26.54 -5.04 -37.55
C ASN A 175 27.58 -4.78 -38.64
N SER A 176 28.76 -4.23 -38.30
CA SER A 176 29.79 -3.95 -39.31
C SER A 176 30.32 -5.20 -40.01
N TYR A 177 30.39 -6.35 -39.32
CA TYR A 177 30.76 -7.61 -39.97
C TYR A 177 29.64 -8.12 -40.87
N THR A 178 28.38 -8.10 -40.40
CA THR A 178 27.24 -8.57 -41.18
C THR A 178 26.91 -7.70 -42.38
N ASP A 179 27.31 -6.44 -42.37
CA ASP A 179 27.14 -5.52 -43.50
C ASP A 179 28.14 -5.81 -44.63
N VAL A 180 29.28 -6.46 -44.34
CA VAL A 180 30.34 -6.77 -45.33
C VAL A 180 30.24 -8.20 -45.87
N SER A 181 29.96 -9.19 -45.00
CA SER A 181 29.84 -10.59 -45.43
C SER A 181 28.86 -11.40 -44.56
N LEU A 182 28.10 -12.29 -45.20
CA LEU A 182 27.18 -13.22 -44.54
C LEU A 182 27.85 -14.55 -44.13
N THR A 183 29.17 -14.66 -44.34
CA THR A 183 29.93 -15.87 -44.05
C THR A 183 30.09 -16.04 -42.54
N ARG A 184 29.61 -17.17 -42.01
CA ARG A 184 29.78 -17.53 -40.60
C ARG A 184 31.24 -17.86 -40.32
N THR A 185 31.96 -16.91 -39.73
CA THR A 185 33.30 -17.14 -39.20
C THR A 185 33.22 -17.49 -37.71
N PRO A 186 34.13 -18.31 -37.17
CA PRO A 186 34.15 -18.65 -35.75
C PRO A 186 34.30 -17.40 -34.85
N GLU A 187 34.94 -16.34 -35.34
CA GLU A 187 35.05 -15.05 -34.66
C GLU A 187 33.70 -14.32 -34.57
N LEU A 188 32.89 -14.37 -35.63
CA LEU A 188 31.55 -13.79 -35.65
C LEU A 188 30.61 -14.50 -34.67
N ASP A 189 30.70 -15.84 -34.60
CA ASP A 189 29.92 -16.63 -33.65
C ASP A 189 30.29 -16.30 -32.20
N ALA A 190 31.59 -16.14 -31.90
CA ALA A 190 32.05 -15.72 -30.56
C ALA A 190 31.59 -14.29 -30.19
N LEU A 191 31.58 -13.37 -31.17
CA LEU A 191 31.05 -12.01 -30.99
C LEU A 191 29.53 -12.03 -30.75
N GLN A 192 28.81 -12.83 -31.54
CA GLN A 192 27.37 -13.03 -31.41
C GLN A 192 27.01 -13.61 -30.04
N GLU A 193 27.77 -14.59 -29.55
CA GLU A 193 27.56 -15.18 -28.23
C GLU A 193 27.72 -14.13 -27.11
N LYS A 194 28.80 -13.32 -27.15
CA LYS A 194 29.03 -12.23 -26.20
C LYS A 194 27.90 -11.20 -26.23
N MET A 195 27.45 -10.84 -27.42
CA MET A 195 26.34 -9.91 -27.62
C MET A 195 25.03 -10.47 -27.04
N ILE A 196 24.69 -11.73 -27.34
CA ILE A 196 23.48 -12.38 -26.83
C ILE A 196 23.52 -12.43 -25.30
N ARG A 197 24.64 -12.84 -24.71
CA ARG A 197 24.81 -12.94 -23.26
C ARG A 197 24.59 -11.58 -22.58
N SER A 198 25.20 -10.51 -23.09
CA SER A 198 25.02 -9.16 -22.54
C SER A 198 23.59 -8.65 -22.74
N ASN A 199 22.94 -8.96 -23.87
CA ASN A 199 21.53 -8.61 -24.08
C ASN A 199 20.60 -9.32 -23.09
N THR A 200 20.79 -10.62 -22.88
CA THR A 200 20.01 -11.42 -21.94
C THR A 200 20.18 -10.90 -20.52
N ARG A 201 21.42 -10.62 -20.07
CA ARG A 201 21.68 -10.03 -18.75
C ARG A 201 21.02 -8.67 -18.58
N ARG A 202 21.18 -7.79 -19.57
CA ARG A 202 20.56 -6.46 -19.56
C ARG A 202 19.03 -6.56 -19.47
N GLN A 203 18.41 -7.44 -20.24
CA GLN A 203 16.96 -7.66 -20.21
C GLN A 203 16.52 -8.26 -18.87
N LEU A 204 17.29 -9.19 -18.29
CA LEU A 204 17.03 -9.76 -16.98
C LEU A 204 17.08 -8.70 -15.87
N TYR A 205 18.14 -7.87 -15.84
CA TYR A 205 18.27 -6.80 -14.85
C TYR A 205 17.17 -5.75 -14.99
N LEU A 206 16.86 -5.34 -16.22
CA LEU A 206 15.72 -4.46 -16.48
C LEU A 206 14.41 -5.08 -15.99
N GLY A 207 14.18 -6.35 -16.31
CA GLY A 207 12.98 -7.10 -15.91
C GLY A 207 12.83 -7.19 -14.39
N ILE A 208 13.89 -7.56 -13.67
CA ILE A 208 13.90 -7.61 -12.20
C ILE A 208 13.65 -6.22 -11.59
N THR A 209 14.28 -5.18 -12.15
CA THR A 209 14.11 -3.80 -11.68
C THR A 209 12.66 -3.33 -11.86
N ILE A 210 12.08 -3.59 -13.03
CA ILE A 210 10.68 -3.23 -13.30
C ILE A 210 9.77 -4.04 -12.39
N ALA A 211 9.93 -5.37 -12.30
CA ALA A 211 9.09 -6.23 -11.46
C ALA A 211 9.12 -5.83 -9.98
N SER A 212 10.29 -5.53 -9.44
CA SER A 212 10.43 -5.04 -8.06
C SER A 212 9.78 -3.67 -7.86
N TYR A 213 9.98 -2.73 -8.78
CA TYR A 213 9.35 -1.42 -8.73
C TYR A 213 7.81 -1.53 -8.72
N ILE A 214 7.30 -2.38 -9.61
CA ILE A 214 5.87 -2.72 -9.74
C ILE A 214 5.32 -3.29 -8.43
N TYR A 215 6.03 -4.25 -7.84
CA TYR A 215 5.64 -4.86 -6.56
C TYR A 215 5.49 -3.82 -5.46
N PHE A 216 6.44 -2.89 -5.32
CA PHE A 216 6.37 -1.85 -4.29
C PHE A 216 5.21 -0.88 -4.50
N ILE A 217 4.83 -0.56 -5.74
CA ILE A 217 3.62 0.24 -6.01
C ILE A 217 2.37 -0.53 -5.55
N GLY A 218 2.28 -1.82 -5.88
CA GLY A 218 1.17 -2.69 -5.46
C GLY A 218 1.07 -2.82 -3.93
N ASP A 219 2.19 -3.06 -3.26
CA ASP A 219 2.27 -3.13 -1.79
C ASP A 219 1.82 -1.83 -1.11
N ALA A 220 2.20 -0.67 -1.65
CA ALA A 220 1.73 0.62 -1.16
C ALA A 220 0.22 0.81 -1.36
N ALA A 221 -0.33 0.35 -2.48
CA ALA A 221 -1.76 0.44 -2.76
C ALA A 221 -2.60 -0.47 -1.84
N VAL A 222 -2.13 -1.70 -1.60
CA VAL A 222 -2.79 -2.66 -0.71
C VAL A 222 -2.72 -2.20 0.74
N SER A 223 -1.56 -1.72 1.19
CA SER A 223 -1.34 -1.31 2.57
C SER A 223 -1.95 0.07 2.91
N TYR A 224 -2.67 0.70 1.98
CA TYR A 224 -3.31 2.00 2.17
C TYR A 224 -4.40 1.97 3.25
N SER A 225 -4.20 2.72 4.34
CA SER A 225 -5.09 2.72 5.52
C SER A 225 -5.77 4.07 5.81
N THR A 226 -5.52 5.11 5.00
CA THR A 226 -5.86 6.50 5.40
C THR A 226 -7.34 6.87 5.23
N ASN A 227 -8.18 5.95 4.76
CA ASN A 227 -9.65 6.06 4.73
C ASN A 227 -10.25 4.64 4.64
N ASP A 228 -11.51 4.45 5.03
CA ASP A 228 -12.31 3.27 4.67
C ASP A 228 -12.59 3.28 3.16
N VAL A 229 -11.55 2.98 2.38
CA VAL A 229 -11.63 2.91 0.93
C VAL A 229 -12.25 1.57 0.57
N SER A 230 -13.33 1.58 -0.21
CA SER A 230 -13.98 0.36 -0.69
C SER A 230 -12.99 -0.58 -1.37
N SER A 231 -13.20 -1.88 -1.16
CA SER A 231 -12.50 -2.99 -1.82
C SER A 231 -12.44 -2.77 -3.35
N VAL A 232 -13.54 -2.28 -3.94
CA VAL A 232 -13.67 -1.89 -5.34
C VAL A 232 -12.62 -0.86 -5.76
N LYS A 233 -12.49 0.26 -5.05
CA LYS A 233 -11.54 1.33 -5.42
C LYS A 233 -10.09 0.83 -5.34
N LYS A 234 -9.80 -0.08 -4.42
CA LYS A 234 -8.50 -0.76 -4.31
C LYS A 234 -8.26 -1.68 -5.52
N ALA A 235 -9.20 -2.54 -5.85
CA ALA A 235 -9.12 -3.47 -6.98
C ALA A 235 -8.95 -2.73 -8.33
N THR A 236 -9.77 -1.70 -8.57
CA THR A 236 -9.74 -0.92 -9.80
C THR A 236 -8.45 -0.12 -9.92
N THR A 237 -7.99 0.52 -8.83
CA THR A 237 -6.72 1.25 -8.85
C THR A 237 -5.56 0.30 -9.13
N LEU A 238 -5.54 -0.89 -8.52
CA LEU A 238 -4.54 -1.92 -8.79
C LEU A 238 -4.57 -2.41 -10.23
N ALA A 239 -5.76 -2.67 -10.80
CA ALA A 239 -5.92 -3.08 -12.20
C ALA A 239 -5.46 -1.99 -13.20
N CYS A 240 -5.70 -0.71 -12.87
CA CYS A 240 -5.20 0.41 -13.66
C CYS A 240 -3.68 0.55 -13.61
N ILE A 241 -2.99 0.03 -12.59
CA ILE A 241 -1.54 0.10 -12.57
C ILE A 241 -0.97 -1.15 -13.26
N PHE A 242 -1.54 -2.31 -12.96
CA PHE A 242 -1.05 -3.59 -13.45
C PHE A 242 -2.14 -4.46 -14.03
N PRO A 243 -1.94 -4.94 -15.27
CA PRO A 243 -2.84 -5.91 -15.81
C PRO A 243 -2.75 -7.20 -14.98
N GLY A 244 -3.87 -7.66 -14.41
CA GLY A 244 -3.91 -8.86 -13.57
C GLY A 244 -4.02 -8.58 -12.06
N ALA A 245 -3.58 -7.42 -11.60
CA ALA A 245 -3.48 -7.15 -10.16
C ALA A 245 -4.83 -6.99 -9.47
N GLY A 246 -5.84 -6.49 -10.19
CA GLY A 246 -7.21 -6.45 -9.69
C GLY A 246 -7.78 -7.84 -9.42
N GLN A 247 -7.52 -8.82 -10.30
CA GLN A 247 -7.95 -10.20 -10.07
C GLN A 247 -7.22 -10.86 -8.90
N ILE A 248 -5.92 -10.60 -8.74
CA ILE A 248 -5.13 -11.08 -7.59
C ILE A 248 -5.68 -10.51 -6.28
N TYR A 249 -5.97 -9.21 -6.24
CA TYR A 249 -6.59 -8.57 -5.08
C TYR A 249 -7.97 -9.17 -4.77
N ASN A 250 -8.76 -9.42 -5.82
CA ASN A 250 -10.04 -10.10 -5.73
C ASN A 250 -9.92 -11.61 -5.48
N ARG A 251 -8.73 -12.18 -5.24
CA ARG A 251 -8.51 -13.64 -5.07
C ARG A 251 -9.03 -14.50 -6.25
N SER A 252 -9.32 -13.89 -7.39
CA SER A 252 -9.78 -14.52 -8.62
C SER A 252 -8.58 -15.04 -9.43
N TYR A 253 -7.72 -15.84 -8.81
CA TYR A 253 -6.43 -16.26 -9.41
C TYR A 253 -6.60 -17.06 -10.70
N TRP A 254 -7.71 -17.78 -10.84
CA TRP A 254 -8.01 -18.58 -12.03
C TRP A 254 -8.13 -17.72 -13.31
N LYS A 255 -8.46 -16.42 -13.18
CA LYS A 255 -8.53 -15.48 -14.31
C LYS A 255 -7.15 -14.98 -14.78
N VAL A 256 -6.15 -15.04 -13.90
CA VAL A 256 -4.80 -14.49 -14.15
C VAL A 256 -4.11 -15.12 -15.36
N PRO A 257 -4.14 -16.46 -15.57
CA PRO A 257 -3.57 -17.07 -16.76
C PRO A 257 -4.16 -16.52 -18.07
N PHE A 258 -5.45 -16.20 -18.10
CA PHE A 258 -6.10 -15.63 -19.29
C PHE A 258 -5.64 -14.20 -19.55
N VAL A 259 -5.52 -13.39 -18.50
CA VAL A 259 -5.01 -12.02 -18.62
C VAL A 259 -3.56 -12.03 -19.09
N VAL A 260 -2.71 -12.83 -18.44
CA VAL A 260 -1.29 -12.95 -18.81
C VAL A 260 -1.14 -13.50 -20.23
N GLY A 261 -1.90 -14.55 -20.58
CA GLY A 261 -1.91 -15.11 -21.93
C GLY A 261 -2.38 -14.11 -22.99
N GLY A 262 -3.43 -13.33 -22.68
CA GLY A 262 -3.94 -12.26 -23.54
C GLY A 262 -2.87 -11.20 -23.82
N PHE A 263 -2.24 -10.66 -22.78
CA PHE A 263 -1.17 -9.68 -22.96
C PHE A 263 0.09 -10.25 -23.61
N ALA A 264 0.50 -11.48 -23.26
CA ALA A 264 1.65 -12.14 -23.88
C ALA A 264 1.43 -12.36 -25.39
N SER A 265 0.24 -12.82 -25.78
CA SER A 265 -0.12 -12.99 -27.20
C SER A 265 -0.14 -11.66 -27.93
N MET A 266 -0.69 -10.60 -27.33
CA MET A 266 -0.69 -9.27 -27.93
C MET A 266 0.73 -8.71 -28.11
N ILE A 267 1.58 -8.80 -27.10
CA ILE A 267 2.98 -8.37 -27.18
C ILE A 267 3.70 -9.12 -28.30
N TYR A 268 3.49 -10.44 -28.39
CA TYR A 268 4.05 -11.25 -29.45
C TYR A 268 3.56 -10.81 -30.84
N CYS A 269 2.25 -10.61 -31.01
CA CYS A 269 1.68 -10.14 -32.27
C CYS A 269 2.20 -8.76 -32.67
N ILE A 270 2.33 -7.82 -31.72
CA ILE A 270 2.90 -6.48 -31.96
C ILE A 270 4.35 -6.61 -32.42
N ASP A 271 5.16 -7.40 -31.70
CA ASP A 271 6.58 -7.59 -32.03
C ASP A 271 6.76 -8.24 -33.40
N TRP A 272 5.99 -9.29 -33.70
CA TRP A 272 6.00 -9.97 -34.99
C TRP A 272 5.69 -8.99 -36.13
N ASN A 273 4.60 -8.23 -36.00
CA ASN A 273 4.21 -7.26 -37.01
C ASN A 273 5.21 -6.11 -37.13
N ASN A 274 5.82 -5.68 -36.02
CA ASN A 274 6.84 -4.64 -36.02
C ASN A 274 8.14 -5.09 -36.70
N ARG A 275 8.57 -6.35 -36.49
CA ARG A 275 9.72 -6.94 -37.19
C ARG A 275 9.47 -7.01 -38.70
N GLY A 276 8.28 -7.48 -39.09
CA GLY A 276 7.85 -7.47 -40.49
C GLY A 276 7.89 -6.06 -41.08
N PHE A 277 7.28 -5.09 -40.39
CA PHE A 277 7.29 -3.68 -40.80
C PHE A 277 8.71 -3.13 -41.00
N GLN A 278 9.64 -3.37 -40.07
CA GLN A 278 11.02 -2.89 -40.19
C GLN A 278 11.76 -3.53 -41.37
N ARG A 279 11.56 -4.83 -41.59
CA ARG A 279 12.15 -5.57 -42.70
C ARG A 279 11.72 -4.99 -44.05
N PHE A 280 10.42 -4.85 -44.28
CA PHE A 280 9.89 -4.30 -45.54
C PHE A 280 10.13 -2.80 -45.68
N LYS A 281 10.18 -2.05 -44.58
CA LYS A 281 10.59 -0.63 -44.60
C LYS A 281 12.02 -0.49 -45.10
N LYS A 282 12.97 -1.28 -44.58
CA LYS A 282 14.37 -1.26 -45.03
C LYS A 282 14.49 -1.62 -46.50
N ALA A 283 13.84 -2.71 -46.93
CA ALA A 283 13.83 -3.13 -48.33
C ALA A 283 13.26 -2.05 -49.26
N TYR A 284 12.13 -1.43 -48.90
CA TYR A 284 11.54 -0.35 -49.68
C TYR A 284 12.46 0.87 -49.78
N THR A 285 13.10 1.26 -48.69
CA THR A 285 14.03 2.41 -48.68
C THR A 285 15.25 2.16 -49.57
N LEU A 286 15.82 0.95 -49.52
CA LEU A 286 16.96 0.59 -50.38
C LEU A 286 16.57 0.54 -51.86
N LEU A 287 15.37 0.05 -52.18
CA LEU A 287 14.89 0.00 -53.55
C LEU A 287 14.59 1.40 -54.11
N ALA A 288 13.98 2.27 -53.30
CA ALA A 288 13.73 3.66 -53.68
C ALA A 288 15.04 4.45 -53.87
N ASP A 289 16.06 4.17 -53.07
CA ASP A 289 17.38 4.80 -53.21
C ASP A 289 18.12 4.31 -54.46
N TYR A 290 18.04 3.01 -54.75
CA TYR A 290 18.54 2.43 -56.01
C TYR A 290 17.87 3.04 -57.24
N GLU A 291 16.55 3.23 -57.21
CA GLU A 291 15.79 3.82 -58.32
C GLU A 291 16.15 5.30 -58.55
N GLN A 292 16.56 6.01 -57.50
CA GLN A 292 17.01 7.42 -57.58
C GLN A 292 18.48 7.57 -57.97
N HIS A 293 19.36 6.68 -57.50
CA HIS A 293 20.81 6.75 -57.71
C HIS A 293 21.38 5.39 -58.16
N PRO A 294 21.06 4.93 -59.39
CA PRO A 294 21.50 3.62 -59.88
C PRO A 294 23.03 3.51 -59.97
N GLU A 295 23.75 4.62 -60.13
CA GLU A 295 25.21 4.69 -60.18
C GLU A 295 25.91 4.23 -58.88
N ASN A 296 25.23 4.34 -57.73
CA ASN A 296 25.79 3.95 -56.43
C ASN A 296 25.74 2.43 -56.17
N TYR A 297 25.09 1.67 -57.06
CA TYR A 297 24.80 0.25 -56.88
C TYR A 297 25.19 -0.58 -58.11
N PRO A 298 26.50 -0.76 -58.39
CA PRO A 298 26.98 -1.44 -59.60
C PRO A 298 26.60 -2.92 -59.71
N ASN A 299 26.18 -3.55 -58.61
CA ASN A 299 25.79 -4.97 -58.54
C ASN A 299 24.26 -5.17 -58.46
N GLY A 300 23.47 -4.12 -58.67
CA GLY A 300 22.00 -4.12 -58.53
C GLY A 300 21.50 -3.78 -57.11
N PRO A 301 20.17 -3.87 -56.87
CA PRO A 301 19.57 -3.48 -55.60
C PRO A 301 20.15 -4.26 -54.40
N THR A 302 20.58 -3.54 -53.36
CA THR A 302 21.11 -4.13 -52.11
C THR A 302 20.01 -4.64 -51.16
N ASP A 303 18.76 -4.68 -51.62
CA ASP A 303 17.65 -5.16 -50.81
C ASP A 303 17.68 -6.69 -50.64
N GLU A 304 17.01 -7.20 -49.61
CA GLU A 304 16.98 -8.64 -49.31
C GLU A 304 16.39 -9.47 -50.46
N PHE A 305 15.54 -8.87 -51.30
CA PHE A 305 14.86 -9.54 -52.40
C PHE A 305 15.58 -9.38 -53.74
N ARG A 306 16.72 -8.66 -53.80
CA ARG A 306 17.52 -8.40 -55.01
C ARG A 306 16.67 -7.89 -56.18
N GLY A 307 15.73 -7.00 -55.91
CA GLY A 307 14.82 -6.43 -56.91
C GLY A 307 13.80 -7.41 -57.52
N ARG A 308 13.59 -8.61 -56.95
CA ARG A 308 12.61 -9.59 -57.47
C ARG A 308 11.16 -9.16 -57.32
N TYR A 309 10.88 -8.21 -56.43
CA TYR A 309 9.54 -7.71 -56.17
C TYR A 309 9.48 -6.22 -56.47
N SER A 310 8.34 -5.76 -57.01
CA SER A 310 8.13 -4.34 -57.32
C SER A 310 8.08 -3.49 -56.05
N ALA A 311 8.45 -2.22 -56.18
CA ALA A 311 8.39 -1.24 -55.09
C ALA A 311 6.98 -1.14 -54.48
N ASP A 312 5.94 -1.21 -55.33
CA ASP A 312 4.55 -1.18 -54.89
C ASP A 312 4.16 -2.44 -54.08
N PHE A 313 4.64 -3.62 -54.47
CA PHE A 313 4.39 -4.84 -53.70
C PHE A 313 5.02 -4.78 -52.30
N ILE A 314 6.29 -4.34 -52.21
CA ILE A 314 7.00 -4.19 -50.93
C ILE A 314 6.34 -3.10 -50.08
N LYS A 315 5.90 -2.00 -50.69
CA LYS A 315 5.15 -0.93 -50.03
C LYS A 315 3.83 -1.44 -49.44
N ASN A 316 3.06 -2.21 -50.21
CA ASN A 316 1.81 -2.82 -49.73
C ASN A 316 2.05 -3.77 -48.55
N LEU A 317 3.08 -4.62 -48.61
CA LEU A 317 3.46 -5.48 -47.48
C LEU A 317 3.84 -4.67 -46.24
N ARG A 318 4.70 -3.66 -46.39
CA ARG A 318 5.08 -2.75 -45.31
C ARG A 318 3.85 -2.12 -44.66
N ASP A 319 2.94 -1.59 -45.48
CA ASP A 319 1.75 -0.90 -45.00
C ASP A 319 0.76 -1.85 -44.32
N ASN A 320 0.65 -3.10 -44.79
CA ASN A 320 -0.12 -4.15 -44.12
C ASN A 320 0.45 -4.48 -42.73
N TYR A 321 1.76 -4.70 -42.62
CA TYR A 321 2.41 -4.95 -41.33
C TYR A 321 2.29 -3.77 -40.36
N ARG A 322 2.36 -2.53 -40.88
CA ARG A 322 2.10 -1.33 -40.08
C ARG A 322 0.67 -1.31 -39.54
N ARG A 323 -0.33 -1.51 -40.41
CA ARG A 323 -1.75 -1.52 -40.03
C ARG A 323 -2.04 -2.61 -39.00
N ASN A 324 -1.52 -3.83 -39.21
CA ASN A 324 -1.72 -4.94 -38.28
C ASN A 324 -1.07 -4.67 -36.92
N ARG A 325 0.15 -4.11 -36.89
CA ARG A 325 0.79 -3.68 -35.64
C ARG A 325 -0.05 -2.65 -34.92
N ASP A 326 -0.50 -1.61 -35.64
CA ASP A 326 -1.28 -0.52 -35.06
C ASP A 326 -2.65 -1.04 -34.55
N LEU A 327 -3.27 -1.99 -35.25
CA LEU A 327 -4.47 -2.71 -34.82
C LEU A 327 -4.21 -3.54 -33.56
N CYS A 328 -3.12 -4.30 -33.49
CA CYS A 328 -2.75 -5.06 -32.29
C CYS A 328 -2.52 -4.15 -31.09
N ILE A 329 -1.93 -2.96 -31.29
CA ILE A 329 -1.77 -1.96 -30.22
C ILE A 329 -3.13 -1.46 -29.73
N ILE A 330 -4.07 -1.16 -30.65
CA ILE A 330 -5.43 -0.74 -30.30
C ILE A 330 -6.17 -1.85 -29.54
N LEU A 331 -6.12 -3.10 -30.04
CA LEU A 331 -6.72 -4.25 -29.35
C LEU A 331 -6.11 -4.50 -27.97
N SER A 332 -4.80 -4.27 -27.81
CA SER A 332 -4.15 -4.36 -26.50
C SER A 332 -4.70 -3.31 -25.54
N GLY A 333 -4.94 -2.08 -26.01
CA GLY A 333 -5.61 -1.04 -25.23
C GLY A 333 -7.04 -1.41 -24.86
N ALA A 334 -7.80 -2.00 -25.79
CA ALA A 334 -9.15 -2.48 -25.52
C ALA A 334 -9.16 -3.61 -24.48
N LEU A 335 -8.27 -4.60 -24.60
CA LEU A 335 -8.10 -5.68 -23.62
C LEU A 335 -7.71 -5.14 -22.24
N TYR A 336 -6.89 -4.09 -22.19
CA TYR A 336 -6.51 -3.44 -20.95
C TYR A 336 -7.70 -2.77 -20.25
N VAL A 337 -8.53 -2.02 -20.99
CA VAL A 337 -9.76 -1.44 -20.43
C VAL A 337 -10.73 -2.52 -19.97
N LEU A 338 -10.94 -3.56 -20.79
CA LEU A 338 -11.84 -4.67 -20.47
C LEU A 338 -11.44 -5.38 -19.18
N GLN A 339 -10.15 -5.58 -18.95
CA GLN A 339 -9.67 -6.20 -17.72
C GLN A 339 -9.85 -5.28 -16.50
N ILE A 340 -9.70 -3.97 -16.63
CA ILE A 340 -10.00 -3.04 -15.54
C ILE A 340 -11.48 -3.14 -15.15
N ILE A 341 -12.38 -3.20 -16.14
CA ILE A 341 -13.81 -3.38 -15.93
C ILE A 341 -14.11 -4.72 -15.25
N ASP A 342 -13.51 -5.82 -15.71
CA ASP A 342 -13.67 -7.15 -15.09
C ASP A 342 -13.27 -7.14 -13.60
N ALA A 343 -12.11 -6.54 -13.26
CA ALA A 343 -11.69 -6.40 -11.87
C ALA A 343 -12.60 -5.49 -11.04
N HIS A 344 -13.18 -4.45 -11.65
CA HIS A 344 -14.11 -3.53 -11.00
C HIS A 344 -15.47 -4.19 -10.71
N VAL A 345 -16.00 -4.97 -11.64
CA VAL A 345 -17.26 -5.72 -11.49
C VAL A 345 -17.09 -6.86 -10.48
N ASP A 346 -16.01 -7.66 -10.59
CA ASP A 346 -15.70 -8.70 -9.62
C ASP A 346 -15.63 -8.16 -8.19
N ALA A 347 -15.07 -6.97 -8.01
CA ALA A 347 -14.98 -6.36 -6.69
C ALA A 347 -16.36 -5.91 -6.15
N HIS A 348 -17.27 -5.45 -7.02
CA HIS A 348 -18.63 -5.10 -6.62
C HIS A 348 -19.45 -6.33 -6.24
N LEU A 349 -19.28 -7.44 -6.97
CA LEU A 349 -20.02 -8.67 -6.73
C LEU A 349 -19.58 -9.41 -5.46
N LYS A 350 -18.42 -9.07 -4.90
CA LYS A 350 -17.94 -9.67 -3.64
C LYS A 350 -18.67 -9.22 -2.39
N ASP A 351 -19.22 -8.01 -2.41
CA ASP A 351 -20.00 -7.47 -1.29
C ASP A 351 -21.46 -7.96 -1.37
N TYR A 352 -21.84 -8.64 -2.46
CA TYR A 352 -23.13 -9.29 -2.60
C TYR A 352 -23.09 -10.63 -1.87
N ASP A 353 -24.00 -10.82 -0.91
CA ASP A 353 -24.15 -12.10 -0.23
C ASP A 353 -24.75 -13.12 -1.20
N ILE A 354 -23.98 -14.14 -1.56
CA ILE A 354 -24.42 -15.29 -2.35
C ILE A 354 -24.34 -16.52 -1.43
N SER A 355 -24.89 -16.40 -0.23
CA SER A 355 -25.06 -17.54 0.65
C SER A 355 -26.17 -18.43 0.10
N ASP A 356 -25.87 -19.71 -0.12
CA ASP A 356 -26.88 -20.71 -0.53
C ASP A 356 -27.90 -21.03 0.60
N ASP A 357 -27.84 -20.31 1.73
CA ASP A 357 -28.72 -20.51 2.88
C ASP A 357 -30.04 -19.75 2.72
N LEU A 358 -30.83 -20.17 1.74
CA LEU A 358 -32.26 -19.84 1.71
C LEU A 358 -32.96 -20.67 2.79
N SER A 359 -32.75 -20.32 4.05
CA SER A 359 -33.38 -20.96 5.19
C SER A 359 -34.64 -20.21 5.61
N MET A 360 -35.73 -20.96 5.76
CA MET A 360 -36.98 -20.48 6.35
C MET A 360 -37.04 -20.97 7.80
N ASN A 361 -36.83 -20.05 8.74
CA ASN A 361 -36.95 -20.36 10.17
C ASN A 361 -38.36 -20.05 10.64
N LEU A 362 -39.11 -21.11 10.99
CA LEU A 362 -40.44 -21.04 11.58
C LEU A 362 -40.35 -21.39 13.07
N GLU A 363 -40.52 -20.39 13.93
CA GLU A 363 -40.47 -20.56 15.38
C GLU A 363 -41.87 -20.34 15.99
N PRO A 364 -42.30 -21.17 16.97
CA PRO A 364 -43.53 -20.91 17.70
C PRO A 364 -43.37 -19.64 18.55
N LEU A 365 -44.26 -18.67 18.34
CA LEU A 365 -44.29 -17.42 19.10
C LEU A 365 -45.43 -17.50 20.12
N VAL A 366 -45.10 -17.26 21.39
CA VAL A 366 -46.10 -17.05 22.44
C VAL A 366 -45.93 -15.62 22.93
N ASP A 367 -46.88 -14.75 22.57
CA ASP A 367 -46.88 -13.34 22.97
C ASP A 367 -48.00 -13.08 24.00
N TYR A 368 -47.71 -12.27 25.02
CA TYR A 368 -48.66 -11.96 26.09
C TYR A 368 -49.17 -10.53 25.95
N THR A 369 -49.96 -10.30 24.90
CA THR A 369 -50.52 -8.99 24.60
C THR A 369 -51.64 -8.61 25.59
N TYR A 370 -51.66 -7.34 25.99
CA TYR A 370 -52.70 -6.79 26.87
C TYR A 370 -53.95 -6.49 26.06
N VAL A 371 -55.06 -7.15 26.39
CA VAL A 371 -56.35 -6.95 25.70
C VAL A 371 -57.23 -6.03 26.55
N PRO A 372 -57.47 -4.76 26.14
CA PRO A 372 -58.15 -3.78 26.98
C PRO A 372 -59.60 -4.15 27.33
N THR A 373 -60.29 -4.85 26.43
CA THR A 373 -61.69 -5.28 26.59
C THR A 373 -61.88 -6.33 27.69
N LEU A 374 -60.83 -7.06 28.07
CA LEU A 374 -60.89 -8.13 29.07
C LEU A 374 -60.02 -7.84 30.31
N ARG A 375 -59.46 -6.62 30.41
CA ARG A 375 -58.63 -6.13 31.54
C ARG A 375 -57.54 -7.12 32.00
N GLY A 376 -56.81 -7.74 31.07
CA GLY A 376 -55.71 -8.64 31.39
C GLY A 376 -54.87 -9.07 30.19
N ASN A 377 -53.68 -9.61 30.47
CA ASN A 377 -52.81 -10.21 29.45
C ASN A 377 -53.31 -11.62 29.14
N ARG A 378 -53.39 -11.98 27.85
CA ARG A 378 -53.70 -13.35 27.42
C ARG A 378 -52.56 -13.88 26.54
N PRO A 379 -52.23 -15.17 26.63
CA PRO A 379 -51.30 -15.78 25.69
C PRO A 379 -51.94 -15.80 24.30
N VAL A 380 -51.25 -15.22 23.34
CA VAL A 380 -51.53 -15.31 21.91
C VAL A 380 -50.49 -16.25 21.33
N PHE A 381 -50.95 -17.32 20.72
CA PHE A 381 -50.12 -18.29 20.04
C PHE A 381 -50.04 -17.93 18.57
N GLY A 382 -48.83 -17.86 18.03
CA GLY A 382 -48.57 -17.62 16.63
C GLY A 382 -47.29 -18.31 16.19
N PHE A 383 -46.87 -18.02 14.97
CA PHE A 383 -45.58 -18.42 14.46
C PHE A 383 -44.83 -17.19 13.97
N ASN A 384 -43.56 -17.08 14.33
CA ASN A 384 -42.65 -16.12 13.73
C ASN A 384 -41.99 -16.77 12.52
N LEU A 385 -42.03 -16.10 11.37
CA LEU A 385 -41.40 -16.55 10.15
C LEU A 385 -40.29 -15.57 9.80
N SER A 386 -39.05 -16.05 9.83
CA SER A 386 -37.89 -15.31 9.33
C SER A 386 -37.32 -16.02 8.11
N LEU A 387 -37.06 -15.23 7.07
CA LEU A 387 -36.43 -15.67 5.85
C LEU A 387 -35.02 -15.08 5.83
N ASN A 388 -34.01 -15.94 5.76
CA ASN A 388 -32.64 -15.54 5.45
C ASN A 388 -32.48 -15.68 3.93
N PHE A 389 -31.94 -14.65 3.28
CA PHE A 389 -31.68 -14.60 1.84
C PHE A 389 -30.38 -13.86 1.54
#